data_AF-A0A2H3NR89-F1
#
_entry.id   AF-A0A2H3NR89-F1
#
_cell.length_a   1.000
_cell.length_b   1.000
_cell.length_c   1.000
_cell.angle_alpha   90.00
_cell.angle_beta   90.00
_cell.angle_gamma   90.00
#
_symmetry.space_group_name_H-M   'P 1'
#
loop_
_entity.id
_entity.type
_entity.pdbx_description
1 polymer ?
#
loop_
_entity_poly.entity_id
_entity_poly.type
_entity_poly.pdbx_seq_one_letter_code
_entity_poly.pdbx_strand_id
1 'polypeptide(L)'
;MQGSVSNEVDVAAHFLPTTRSVTSFDSLQHVSVAPNEDGRLKLESERAFGDLWVDWSARHRQTQGPELFETRRFSSFATLWGREFRLASLNRRTPLDAYPPDQARATIQQEVDSLHQDAIRIDVYLYVPERVSEAFQYTSIRHMDARAFLRVDESATEYSPKQVATDIVRYTSRSGEGVFYRRNTLIFARQPEDDIDILADAQRLTLYVRSVSFPRAHLQFSWEQDVSSR
;
A
#
# COMPACT_ATOMS: atom_id res chain seq x y z
N MET A 1 -9.58 -22.15 15.24
CA MET A 1 -9.25 -20.71 15.25
C MET A 1 -9.55 -20.15 13.88
N GLN A 2 -10.69 -19.46 13.73
CA GLN A 2 -11.03 -18.74 12.50
C GLN A 2 -10.15 -17.49 12.45
N GLY A 3 -9.13 -17.49 11.61
CA GLY A 3 -8.35 -16.29 11.35
C GLY A 3 -9.28 -15.23 10.76
N SER A 4 -9.48 -14.13 11.50
CA SER A 4 -10.19 -12.97 10.98
C SER A 4 -9.61 -12.61 9.61
N VAL A 5 -10.46 -12.62 8.59
CA VAL A 5 -10.10 -12.20 7.25
C VAL A 5 -9.82 -10.70 7.33
N SER A 6 -8.55 -10.32 7.53
CA SER A 6 -8.17 -8.91 7.54
C SER A 6 -8.51 -8.30 6.20
N ASN A 7 -9.28 -7.22 6.27
CA ASN A 7 -9.69 -6.38 5.16
C ASN A 7 -9.22 -4.93 5.40
N GLU A 8 -9.46 -4.06 4.44
CA GLU A 8 -9.10 -2.65 4.51
C GLU A 8 -9.76 -1.91 5.69
N VAL A 9 -10.94 -2.36 6.13
CA VAL A 9 -11.67 -1.80 7.27
C VAL A 9 -10.95 -2.10 8.58
N ASP A 10 -10.40 -3.30 8.73
CA ASP A 10 -9.59 -3.65 9.89
C ASP A 10 -8.29 -2.85 9.89
N VAL A 11 -7.57 -2.75 8.77
CA VAL A 11 -6.34 -1.95 8.68
C VAL A 11 -6.58 -0.49 9.02
N ALA A 12 -7.64 0.12 8.50
CA ALA A 12 -8.00 1.51 8.80
C ALA A 12 -8.30 1.77 10.28
N ALA A 13 -8.75 0.75 11.02
CA ALA A 13 -9.03 0.84 12.44
C ALA A 13 -7.80 0.61 13.34
N HIS A 14 -6.66 0.19 12.78
CA HIS A 14 -5.41 0.08 13.53
C HIS A 14 -4.75 1.45 13.69
N PHE A 15 -3.90 1.56 14.72
CA PHE A 15 -2.96 2.67 14.80
C PHE A 15 -1.88 2.49 13.73
N LEU A 16 -1.82 3.42 12.79
CA LEU A 16 -0.80 3.48 11.76
C LEU A 16 0.10 4.71 12.00
N PRO A 17 1.42 4.60 11.81
CA PRO A 17 2.30 5.76 11.86
C PRO A 17 2.14 6.60 10.59
N THR A 18 2.48 7.88 10.67
CA THR A 18 2.53 8.77 9.50
C THR A 18 3.74 8.49 8.61
N THR A 19 4.81 7.98 9.22
CA THR A 19 6.02 7.48 8.55
C THR A 19 6.24 6.06 9.02
N ARG A 20 6.15 5.10 8.10
CA ARG A 20 6.30 3.68 8.39
C ARG A 20 7.76 3.26 8.21
N SER A 21 8.39 2.76 9.26
CA SER A 21 9.68 2.07 9.14
C SER A 21 9.50 0.71 8.47
N VAL A 22 10.33 0.41 7.48
CA VAL A 22 10.42 -0.88 6.79
C VAL A 22 11.89 -1.33 6.78
N THR A 23 12.19 -2.61 6.84
CA THR A 23 13.60 -3.07 6.83
C THR A 23 14.31 -2.72 5.52
N SER A 24 13.65 -2.97 4.39
CA SER A 24 14.04 -2.48 3.07
C SER A 24 12.80 -2.48 2.17
N PHE A 25 12.79 -1.67 1.11
CA PHE A 25 11.71 -1.71 0.12
C PHE A 25 11.64 -3.05 -0.65
N ASP A 26 12.72 -3.82 -0.63
CA ASP A 26 12.85 -5.14 -1.25
C ASP A 26 12.85 -6.29 -0.22
N SER A 27 12.70 -6.02 1.07
CA SER A 27 12.89 -7.03 2.12
C SER A 27 11.84 -8.16 2.10
N LEU A 28 12.29 -9.35 2.52
CA LEU A 28 11.48 -10.49 2.92
C LEU A 28 11.77 -10.79 4.39
N GLN A 29 11.22 -9.99 5.29
CA GLN A 29 11.59 -10.06 6.70
C GLN A 29 10.83 -11.17 7.43
N HIS A 30 9.55 -11.29 7.14
CA HIS A 30 8.61 -12.14 7.86
C HIS A 30 8.08 -13.29 7.00
N VAL A 31 8.43 -13.33 5.71
CA VAL A 31 8.02 -14.40 4.79
C VAL A 31 9.21 -15.09 4.15
N SER A 32 9.08 -16.40 3.99
CA SER A 32 10.01 -17.23 3.24
C SER A 32 9.24 -18.24 2.38
N VAL A 33 9.85 -18.67 1.28
CA VAL A 33 9.29 -19.73 0.43
C VAL A 33 10.21 -20.93 0.53
N ALA A 34 9.68 -22.05 1.03
CA ALA A 34 10.42 -23.29 1.21
C ALA A 34 9.61 -24.49 0.70
N PRO A 35 10.27 -25.58 0.27
CA PRO A 35 9.58 -26.83 0.00
C PRO A 35 8.93 -27.41 1.26
N ASN A 36 7.72 -27.94 1.14
CA ASN A 36 7.07 -28.76 2.16
C ASN A 36 7.53 -30.23 2.07
N GLU A 37 6.99 -31.09 2.93
CA GLU A 37 7.33 -32.53 2.98
C GLU A 37 7.07 -33.26 1.65
N ASP A 38 6.09 -32.79 0.85
CA ASP A 38 5.75 -33.34 -0.46
C ASP A 38 6.58 -32.72 -1.60
N GLY A 39 7.57 -31.88 -1.28
CA GLY A 39 8.42 -31.17 -2.25
C GLY A 39 7.74 -29.99 -2.95
N ARG A 40 6.50 -29.63 -2.59
CA ARG A 40 5.78 -28.45 -3.11
C ARG A 40 6.23 -27.18 -2.41
N LEU A 41 6.18 -26.04 -3.09
CA LEU A 41 6.53 -24.77 -2.47
C LEU A 41 5.42 -24.31 -1.53
N LYS A 42 5.78 -23.88 -0.33
CA LYS A 42 4.89 -23.31 0.66
C LYS A 42 5.43 -21.95 1.08
N LEU A 43 4.53 -20.99 1.28
CA LEU A 43 4.87 -19.74 1.95
C LEU A 43 4.81 -19.97 3.46
N GLU A 44 5.93 -19.73 4.13
CA GLU A 44 5.99 -19.60 5.58
C GLU A 44 5.95 -18.13 5.95
N SER A 45 5.19 -17.79 6.98
CA SER A 45 5.04 -16.42 7.45
C SER A 45 5.03 -16.38 8.97
N GLU A 46 5.88 -15.53 9.54
CA GLU A 46 5.92 -15.27 10.99
C GLU A 46 4.75 -14.39 11.44
N ARG A 47 4.13 -13.67 10.50
CA ARG A 47 3.02 -12.74 10.74
C ARG A 47 1.76 -13.15 9.99
N ALA A 48 0.59 -12.82 10.55
CA ALA A 48 -0.65 -12.97 9.80
C ALA A 48 -0.71 -11.94 8.65
N PHE A 49 -1.46 -12.24 7.59
CA PHE A 49 -1.59 -11.34 6.43
C PHE A 49 -2.06 -9.92 6.82
N GLY A 50 -2.97 -9.82 7.80
CA GLY A 50 -3.45 -8.52 8.29
C GLY A 50 -2.35 -7.68 8.92
N ASP A 51 -1.48 -8.32 9.70
CA ASP A 51 -0.34 -7.66 10.34
C ASP A 51 0.68 -7.20 9.29
N LEU A 52 0.99 -8.06 8.30
CA LEU A 52 1.81 -7.66 7.16
C LEU A 52 1.22 -6.45 6.42
N TRP A 53 -0.11 -6.44 6.20
CA TRP A 53 -0.76 -5.30 5.58
C TRP A 53 -0.57 -4.03 6.43
N VAL A 54 -0.73 -4.12 7.74
CA VAL A 54 -0.46 -3.01 8.68
C VAL A 54 1.01 -2.55 8.60
N ASP A 55 1.96 -3.48 8.57
CA ASP A 55 3.41 -3.20 8.52
C ASP A 55 3.83 -2.50 7.23
N TRP A 56 3.15 -2.77 6.12
CA TRP A 56 3.37 -2.10 4.84
C TRP A 56 2.53 -0.83 4.67
N SER A 57 1.72 -0.45 5.68
CA SER A 57 0.81 0.69 5.61
C SER A 57 1.22 1.87 6.49
N ALA A 58 1.02 3.07 5.96
CA ALA A 58 1.18 4.35 6.67
C ALA A 58 -0.15 5.12 6.62
N ARG A 59 -0.52 5.82 7.71
CA ARG A 59 -1.65 6.77 7.65
C ARG A 59 -1.21 8.06 6.98
N HIS A 60 -2.17 8.78 6.43
CA HIS A 60 -1.91 10.10 5.91
C HIS A 60 -1.44 11.05 7.03
N ARG A 61 -0.50 11.92 6.69
CA ARG A 61 -0.29 13.19 7.37
C ARG A 61 -0.97 14.27 6.54
N GLN A 62 -1.95 14.93 7.14
CA GLN A 62 -2.49 16.15 6.55
C GLN A 62 -1.53 17.30 6.84
N THR A 63 -1.03 17.94 5.79
CA THR A 63 -0.07 19.04 5.94
C THR A 63 -0.71 20.41 5.80
N GLN A 64 -1.87 20.50 5.15
CA GLN A 64 -2.67 21.71 4.99
C GLN A 64 -4.16 21.33 4.85
N GLY A 65 -5.08 22.29 5.00
CA GLY A 65 -6.51 22.16 4.63
C GLY A 65 -7.44 21.61 5.71
N PRO A 66 -8.76 21.48 5.41
CA PRO A 66 -9.75 20.93 6.34
C PRO A 66 -9.59 19.41 6.49
N GLU A 67 -9.80 18.89 7.70
CA GLU A 67 -9.68 17.48 8.11
C GLU A 67 -10.76 16.56 7.47
N LEU A 68 -10.88 16.58 6.14
CA LEU A 68 -11.88 15.82 5.40
C LEU A 68 -11.68 14.30 5.50
N PHE A 69 -10.42 13.89 5.58
CA PHE A 69 -9.98 12.50 5.57
C PHE A 69 -9.65 11.96 6.97
N GLU A 70 -9.84 12.78 8.00
CA GLU A 70 -9.73 12.38 9.38
C GLU A 70 -11.08 11.89 9.88
N THR A 71 -11.11 10.64 10.32
CA THR A 71 -12.27 10.07 11.01
C THR A 71 -11.80 9.51 12.35
N ARG A 72 -12.71 9.35 13.31
CA ARG A 72 -12.31 8.98 14.68
C ARG A 72 -11.88 7.51 14.78
N ARG A 73 -12.47 6.65 13.96
CA ARG A 73 -12.26 5.19 14.00
C ARG A 73 -11.62 4.62 12.73
N PHE A 74 -11.46 5.41 11.68
CA PHE A 74 -10.82 5.01 10.43
C PHE A 74 -9.76 6.03 10.01
N SER A 75 -8.53 5.58 9.83
CA SER A 75 -7.48 6.40 9.25
C SER A 75 -7.45 6.20 7.75
N SER A 76 -7.51 7.28 6.97
CA SER A 76 -7.07 7.19 5.57
C SER A 76 -5.60 6.82 5.52
N PHE A 77 -5.27 5.80 4.73
CA PHE A 77 -3.97 5.14 4.74
C PHE A 77 -3.51 4.77 3.33
N ALA A 78 -2.22 4.51 3.17
CA ALA A 78 -1.65 3.97 1.96
C ALA A 78 -0.82 2.73 2.30
N THR A 79 -0.82 1.75 1.41
CA THR A 79 -0.03 0.52 1.50
C THR A 79 0.98 0.47 0.37
N LEU A 80 2.26 0.41 0.70
CA LEU A 80 3.32 0.16 -0.27
C LEU A 80 3.39 -1.34 -0.56
N TRP A 81 3.23 -1.74 -1.82
CA TRP A 81 3.27 -3.15 -2.21
C TRP A 81 4.72 -3.60 -2.42
N GLY A 82 5.44 -3.82 -1.33
CA GLY A 82 6.76 -4.47 -1.33
C GLY A 82 6.68 -5.94 -1.76
N ARG A 83 7.85 -6.55 -2.01
CA ARG A 83 7.95 -7.95 -2.47
C ARG A 83 7.28 -8.94 -1.51
N GLU A 84 7.54 -8.79 -0.21
CA GLU A 84 6.93 -9.61 0.84
C GLU A 84 5.40 -9.55 0.82
N PHE A 85 4.84 -8.34 0.78
CA PHE A 85 3.39 -8.16 0.80
C PHE A 85 2.73 -8.72 -0.47
N ARG A 86 3.37 -8.55 -1.63
CA ARG A 86 2.93 -9.16 -2.91
C ARG A 86 2.90 -10.69 -2.81
N LEU A 87 3.95 -11.28 -2.25
CA LEU A 87 4.07 -12.73 -2.09
C LEU A 87 2.99 -13.28 -1.13
N ALA A 88 2.79 -12.62 0.01
CA ALA A 88 1.72 -12.97 0.96
C ALA A 88 0.33 -12.82 0.32
N SER A 89 0.12 -11.76 -0.47
CA SER A 89 -1.13 -11.56 -1.21
C SER A 89 -1.36 -12.61 -2.30
N LEU A 90 -0.30 -13.06 -2.99
CA LEU A 90 -0.38 -14.15 -3.96
C LEU A 90 -0.83 -15.43 -3.25
N ASN A 91 -0.10 -15.86 -2.21
CA ASN A 91 -0.39 -17.09 -1.49
C ASN A 91 -1.79 -17.11 -0.85
N ARG A 92 -2.30 -15.95 -0.43
CA ARG A 92 -3.68 -15.82 0.09
C ARG A 92 -4.74 -16.06 -0.98
N ARG A 93 -4.52 -15.57 -2.22
CA ARG A 93 -5.48 -15.77 -3.32
C ARG A 93 -5.38 -17.18 -3.89
N THR A 94 -4.15 -17.64 -4.09
CA THR A 94 -3.84 -18.96 -4.61
C THR A 94 -2.62 -19.51 -3.89
N PRO A 95 -2.79 -20.46 -2.95
CA PRO A 95 -1.69 -21.04 -2.20
C PRO A 95 -0.62 -21.64 -3.11
N LEU A 96 0.65 -21.41 -2.79
CA LEU A 96 1.77 -21.88 -3.62
C LEU A 96 1.86 -23.41 -3.68
N ASP A 97 1.40 -24.09 -2.62
CA ASP A 97 1.38 -25.56 -2.52
C ASP A 97 0.24 -26.20 -3.32
N ALA A 98 -0.66 -25.39 -3.89
CA ALA A 98 -1.66 -25.86 -4.85
C ALA A 98 -1.02 -26.30 -6.18
N TYR A 99 0.20 -25.84 -6.49
CA TYR A 99 0.88 -26.07 -7.76
C TYR A 99 2.07 -27.05 -7.66
N PRO A 100 2.47 -27.67 -8.78
CA PRO A 100 3.81 -28.23 -8.93
C PRO A 100 4.90 -27.17 -8.70
N PRO A 101 6.09 -27.54 -8.19
CA PRO A 101 7.14 -26.58 -7.83
C PRO A 101 7.54 -25.62 -8.96
N ASP A 102 7.73 -26.12 -10.18
CA ASP A 102 8.14 -25.29 -11.33
C ASP A 102 7.08 -24.26 -11.70
N GLN A 103 5.80 -24.65 -11.62
CA GLN A 103 4.69 -23.74 -11.86
C GLN A 103 4.58 -22.70 -10.74
N ALA A 104 4.75 -23.09 -9.48
CA ALA A 104 4.78 -22.14 -8.36
C ALA A 104 5.90 -21.10 -8.52
N ARG A 105 7.11 -21.52 -8.93
CA ARG A 105 8.24 -20.62 -9.23
C ARG A 105 7.91 -19.67 -10.37
N ALA A 106 7.34 -20.18 -11.47
CA ALA A 106 6.92 -19.35 -12.59
C ALA A 106 5.87 -18.31 -12.18
N THR A 107 4.89 -18.70 -11.35
CA THR A 107 3.88 -17.78 -10.82
C THR A 107 4.49 -16.71 -9.92
N ILE A 108 5.43 -17.05 -9.02
CA ILE A 108 6.15 -16.06 -8.20
C ILE A 108 6.92 -15.10 -9.10
N GLN A 109 7.67 -15.62 -10.08
CA GLN A 109 8.45 -14.80 -10.99
C GLN A 109 7.56 -13.80 -11.74
N GLN A 110 6.43 -14.25 -12.27
CA GLN A 110 5.54 -13.43 -13.09
C GLN A 110 4.67 -12.46 -12.26
N GLU A 111 4.06 -12.92 -11.17
CA GLU A 111 3.08 -12.13 -10.41
C GLU A 111 3.68 -11.35 -9.24
N VAL A 112 4.91 -11.68 -8.81
CA VAL A 112 5.60 -10.98 -7.72
C VAL A 112 6.84 -10.28 -8.25
N ASP A 113 7.81 -11.03 -8.77
CA ASP A 113 9.16 -10.49 -9.01
C ASP A 113 9.21 -9.51 -10.17
N SER A 114 8.69 -9.88 -11.35
CA SER A 114 8.66 -8.98 -12.51
C SER A 114 7.87 -7.70 -12.20
N LEU A 115 6.69 -7.82 -11.59
CA LEU A 115 5.87 -6.65 -11.23
C LEU A 115 6.50 -5.75 -10.16
N HIS A 116 7.37 -6.29 -9.32
CA HIS A 116 8.08 -5.54 -8.28
C HIS A 116 9.37 -4.89 -8.80
N GLN A 117 10.01 -5.52 -9.77
CA GLN A 117 11.16 -4.97 -10.49
C GLN A 117 10.76 -3.85 -11.46
N ASP A 118 9.59 -3.96 -12.11
CA ASP A 118 9.17 -2.96 -13.10
C ASP A 118 8.51 -1.73 -12.47
N ALA A 119 7.80 -1.92 -11.35
CA ALA A 119 6.87 -0.93 -10.85
C ALA A 119 6.74 -0.85 -9.32
N ILE A 120 6.65 0.37 -8.84
CA ILE A 120 6.18 0.66 -7.48
C ILE A 120 4.67 0.77 -7.52
N ARG A 121 4.00 -0.08 -6.73
CA ARG A 121 2.56 0.00 -6.52
C ARG A 121 2.26 0.51 -5.12
N ILE A 122 1.36 1.48 -5.04
CA ILE A 122 0.81 1.98 -3.78
C ILE A 122 -0.71 1.99 -3.88
N ASP A 123 -1.37 1.31 -2.94
CA ASP A 123 -2.83 1.40 -2.80
C ASP A 123 -3.16 2.43 -1.72
N VAL A 124 -3.95 3.45 -2.06
CA VAL A 124 -4.38 4.54 -1.17
C VAL A 124 -5.87 4.39 -0.87
N TYR A 125 -6.19 4.27 0.40
CA TYR A 125 -7.54 4.16 0.93
C TYR A 125 -7.94 5.48 1.56
N LEU A 126 -8.88 6.18 0.92
CA LEU A 126 -9.40 7.46 1.40
C LEU A 126 -10.78 7.25 2.00
N TYR A 127 -10.94 7.61 3.26
CA TYR A 127 -12.19 7.54 4.03
C TYR A 127 -12.74 8.94 4.25
N VAL A 128 -14.05 9.10 4.10
CA VAL A 128 -14.78 10.30 4.53
C VAL A 128 -15.94 9.88 5.43
N PRO A 129 -16.25 10.66 6.49
CA PRO A 129 -17.32 10.28 7.40
C PRO A 129 -18.69 10.46 6.75
N GLU A 130 -19.64 9.59 7.11
CA GLU A 130 -21.00 9.58 6.54
C GLU A 130 -21.71 10.94 6.65
N ARG A 131 -21.42 11.70 7.70
CA ARG A 131 -21.96 13.07 7.93
C ARG A 131 -21.59 14.09 6.85
N VAL A 132 -20.61 13.81 6.00
CA VAL A 132 -20.22 14.62 4.83
C VAL A 132 -20.26 13.77 3.56
N SER A 133 -21.31 12.95 3.42
CA SER A 133 -21.47 12.03 2.29
C SER A 133 -21.31 12.71 0.93
N GLU A 134 -21.73 13.96 0.76
CA GLU A 134 -21.53 14.75 -0.46
C GLU A 134 -20.05 14.86 -0.88
N ALA A 135 -19.11 14.69 0.06
CA ALA A 135 -17.69 14.70 -0.18
C ALA A 135 -17.11 13.34 -0.61
N PHE A 136 -17.91 12.26 -0.71
CA PHE A 136 -17.40 10.93 -1.11
C PHE A 136 -16.72 10.97 -2.48
N GLN A 137 -17.10 11.89 -3.36
CA GLN A 137 -16.48 12.06 -4.67
C GLN A 137 -14.96 12.36 -4.57
N TYR A 138 -14.52 13.00 -3.48
CA TYR A 138 -13.12 13.32 -3.22
C TYR A 138 -12.29 12.13 -2.69
N THR A 139 -12.93 10.98 -2.45
CA THR A 139 -12.19 9.72 -2.21
C THR A 139 -11.59 9.13 -3.48
N SER A 140 -11.95 9.66 -4.66
CA SER A 140 -11.30 9.31 -5.93
C SER A 140 -10.21 10.32 -6.26
N ILE A 141 -8.96 9.85 -6.32
CA ILE A 141 -7.81 10.68 -6.72
C ILE A 141 -8.01 11.22 -8.15
N ARG A 142 -8.59 10.42 -9.05
CA ARG A 142 -8.91 10.86 -10.43
C ARG A 142 -9.96 11.97 -10.46
N HIS A 143 -11.01 11.88 -9.64
CA HIS A 143 -12.10 12.87 -9.66
C HIS A 143 -11.79 14.13 -8.86
N MET A 144 -10.91 14.05 -7.87
CA MET A 144 -10.48 15.19 -7.05
C MET A 144 -9.57 16.20 -7.79
N ASP A 145 -9.38 15.99 -9.11
CA ASP A 145 -8.35 16.65 -9.91
C ASP A 145 -7.01 16.66 -9.15
N ALA A 146 -6.69 15.51 -8.54
CA ALA A 146 -5.56 15.43 -7.63
C ALA A 146 -4.31 15.00 -8.37
N ARG A 147 -3.22 15.73 -8.13
CA ARG A 147 -1.89 15.34 -8.58
C ARG A 147 -1.26 14.46 -7.52
N ALA A 148 -1.10 13.17 -7.84
CA ALA A 148 -0.30 12.24 -7.06
C ALA A 148 1.13 12.18 -7.60
N PHE A 149 2.12 12.18 -6.72
CA PHE A 149 3.53 12.01 -7.10
C PHE A 149 4.37 11.46 -5.95
N LEU A 150 5.45 10.77 -6.28
CA LEU A 150 6.46 10.32 -5.32
C LEU A 150 7.63 11.30 -5.25
N ARG A 151 8.21 11.41 -4.07
CA ARG A 151 9.57 11.91 -3.86
C ARG A 151 10.38 10.86 -3.11
N VAL A 152 11.65 10.77 -3.47
CA VAL A 152 12.63 9.89 -2.84
C VAL A 152 13.58 10.77 -2.03
N ASP A 153 13.80 10.40 -0.77
CA ASP A 153 14.60 11.13 0.20
C ASP A 153 14.19 12.61 0.30
N GLU A 154 15.17 13.51 0.36
CA GLU A 154 14.96 14.97 0.37
C GLU A 154 14.97 15.56 -1.05
N SER A 155 14.94 14.73 -2.10
CA SER A 155 14.97 15.19 -3.48
C SER A 155 13.73 16.03 -3.84
N ALA A 156 13.95 17.06 -4.64
CA ALA A 156 12.87 17.86 -5.23
C ALA A 156 12.19 17.17 -6.42
N THR A 157 12.79 16.10 -6.97
CA THR A 157 12.27 15.37 -8.13
C THR A 157 10.92 14.74 -7.81
N GLU A 158 9.92 15.02 -8.66
CA GLU A 158 8.55 14.48 -8.52
C GLU A 158 8.30 13.41 -9.58
N TYR A 159 8.13 12.16 -9.16
CA TYR A 159 7.77 11.06 -10.05
C TYR A 159 6.25 10.91 -10.11
N SER A 160 5.67 11.06 -11.30
CA SER A 160 4.22 10.90 -11.51
C SER A 160 3.87 9.43 -11.77
N PRO A 161 2.68 8.95 -11.35
CA PRO A 161 2.27 7.59 -11.63
C PRO A 161 2.00 7.42 -13.13
N LYS A 162 2.44 6.29 -13.71
CA LYS A 162 2.10 5.88 -15.08
C LYS A 162 0.63 5.45 -15.18
N GLN A 163 0.08 4.92 -14.09
CA GLN A 163 -1.33 4.50 -14.02
C GLN A 163 -1.93 4.85 -12.67
N VAL A 164 -3.16 5.36 -12.72
CA VAL A 164 -4.03 5.55 -11.54
C VAL A 164 -5.30 4.75 -11.80
N ALA A 165 -5.70 3.87 -10.91
CA ALA A 165 -7.00 3.19 -10.96
C ALA A 165 -7.78 3.50 -9.69
N THR A 166 -9.10 3.62 -9.78
CA THR A 166 -9.95 3.90 -8.63
C THR A 166 -11.13 2.95 -8.65
N ASP A 167 -11.38 2.30 -7.52
CA ASP A 167 -12.50 1.40 -7.36
C ASP A 167 -13.83 2.14 -7.12
N ILE A 168 -14.93 1.39 -7.16
CA ILE A 168 -16.25 1.88 -6.73
C ILE A 168 -16.22 2.35 -5.27
N VAL A 169 -17.09 3.31 -4.94
CA VAL A 169 -17.28 3.74 -3.54
C VAL A 169 -17.88 2.59 -2.73
N ARG A 170 -17.37 2.43 -1.51
CA ARG A 170 -17.84 1.46 -0.53
C ARG A 170 -18.29 2.19 0.73
N TYR A 171 -19.20 1.56 1.45
CA TYR A 171 -19.64 2.02 2.77
C TYR A 171 -19.29 0.96 3.80
N THR A 172 -18.90 1.41 5.00
CA THR A 172 -18.78 0.56 6.17
C THR A 172 -19.13 1.35 7.41
N SER A 173 -19.41 0.66 8.51
CA SER A 173 -19.57 1.28 9.81
C SER A 173 -18.93 0.44 10.90
N ARG A 174 -18.36 1.11 11.91
CA ARG A 174 -17.75 0.46 13.08
C ARG A 174 -18.10 1.27 14.32
N SER A 175 -18.66 0.60 15.33
CA SER A 175 -19.04 1.22 16.61
C SER A 175 -19.90 2.49 16.45
N GLY A 176 -20.81 2.50 15.48
CA GLY A 176 -21.73 3.62 15.23
C GLY A 176 -21.17 4.77 14.37
N GLU A 177 -19.90 4.71 13.94
CA GLU A 177 -19.35 5.64 12.94
C GLU A 177 -19.41 5.00 11.55
N GLY A 178 -20.23 5.56 10.67
CA GLY A 178 -20.28 5.21 9.25
C GLY A 178 -19.30 6.04 8.42
N VAL A 179 -18.68 5.41 7.43
CA VAL A 179 -17.73 6.03 6.51
C VAL A 179 -17.93 5.53 5.08
N PHE A 180 -17.70 6.42 4.13
CA PHE A 180 -17.53 6.08 2.72
C PHE A 180 -16.05 6.03 2.39
N TYR A 181 -15.64 5.06 1.58
CA TYR A 181 -14.24 4.95 1.18
C TYR A 181 -14.05 4.39 -0.22
N ARG A 182 -12.88 4.66 -0.78
CA ARG A 182 -12.39 4.09 -2.05
C ARG A 182 -10.94 3.69 -1.93
N ARG A 183 -10.59 2.62 -2.64
CA ARG A 183 -9.21 2.28 -2.97
C ARG A 183 -8.80 2.97 -4.26
N ASN A 184 -7.63 3.59 -4.24
CA ASN A 184 -6.96 4.16 -5.40
C ASN A 184 -5.62 3.44 -5.57
N THR A 185 -5.41 2.76 -6.68
CA THR A 185 -4.15 2.09 -6.99
C THR A 185 -3.30 2.99 -7.88
N LEU A 186 -2.11 3.34 -7.39
CA LEU A 186 -1.12 4.14 -8.08
C LEU A 186 0.04 3.23 -8.50
N ILE A 187 0.39 3.25 -9.79
CA ILE A 187 1.51 2.51 -10.34
C ILE A 187 2.53 3.51 -10.89
N PHE A 188 3.74 3.48 -10.33
CA PHE A 188 4.88 4.28 -10.76
C PHE A 188 5.91 3.36 -11.42
N ALA A 189 6.65 3.88 -12.39
CA ALA A 189 7.83 3.17 -12.85
C ALA A 189 8.88 3.12 -11.76
N ARG A 190 9.45 1.94 -11.52
CA ARG A 190 10.63 1.82 -10.66
C ARG A 190 11.88 2.36 -11.38
N GLN A 191 11.92 2.22 -12.70
CA GLN A 191 12.93 2.80 -13.58
C GLN A 191 12.27 3.76 -14.56
N PRO A 192 12.13 5.06 -14.20
CA PRO A 192 11.49 6.06 -15.07
C PRO A 192 12.37 6.45 -16.27
N GLU A 193 13.68 6.38 -16.10
CA GLU A 193 14.72 6.52 -17.13
C GLU A 193 15.57 5.25 -17.08
N ASP A 194 16.09 4.82 -18.24
CA ASP A 194 16.95 3.64 -18.33
C ASP A 194 18.13 3.79 -17.33
N ASP A 195 18.38 2.76 -16.53
CA ASP A 195 19.43 2.65 -15.50
C ASP A 195 19.21 3.35 -14.12
N ILE A 196 18.13 4.09 -13.89
CA ILE A 196 17.85 4.67 -12.55
C ILE A 196 16.76 3.87 -11.82
N ASP A 197 17.14 2.92 -10.97
CA ASP A 197 16.20 2.32 -10.01
C ASP A 197 15.98 3.27 -8.83
N ILE A 198 14.77 3.84 -8.74
CA ILE A 198 14.41 4.81 -7.71
C ILE A 198 14.36 4.23 -6.29
N LEU A 199 14.42 2.91 -6.13
CA LEU A 199 14.45 2.25 -4.82
C LEU A 199 15.83 1.74 -4.40
N ALA A 200 16.80 1.67 -5.31
CA ALA A 200 18.09 1.00 -5.06
C ALA A 200 18.83 1.55 -3.83
N ASP A 201 18.90 2.87 -3.70
CA ASP A 201 19.56 3.57 -2.58
C ASP A 201 18.59 4.44 -1.76
N ALA A 202 17.28 4.28 -1.98
CA ALA A 202 16.27 5.10 -1.32
C ALA A 202 16.21 4.80 0.18
N GLN A 203 16.40 5.82 1.01
CA GLN A 203 16.18 5.72 2.45
C GLN A 203 14.74 6.04 2.80
N ARG A 204 14.11 6.94 2.07
CA ARG A 204 12.73 7.35 2.30
C ARG A 204 11.97 7.47 1.00
N LEU A 205 10.74 6.95 1.00
CA LEU A 205 9.78 7.11 -0.06
C LEU A 205 8.57 7.88 0.48
N THR A 206 8.21 9.00 -0.14
CA THR A 206 7.02 9.76 0.25
C THR A 206 6.08 9.96 -0.91
N LEU A 207 4.85 9.46 -0.75
CA LEU A 207 3.73 9.73 -1.63
C LEU A 207 3.03 11.03 -1.20
N TYR A 208 2.84 11.91 -2.17
CA TYR A 208 2.02 13.10 -2.03
C TYR A 208 0.76 12.96 -2.87
N VAL A 209 -0.38 13.36 -2.31
CA VAL A 209 -1.64 13.55 -3.06
C VAL A 209 -2.10 14.99 -2.81
N ARG A 210 -2.02 15.82 -3.84
CA ARG A 210 -2.42 17.23 -3.79
C ARG A 210 -3.67 17.46 -4.63
N SER A 211 -4.77 17.86 -4.03
CA SER A 211 -5.97 18.22 -4.81
C SER A 211 -5.77 19.59 -5.48
N VAL A 212 -6.11 19.69 -6.77
CA VAL A 212 -6.18 20.98 -7.49
C VAL A 212 -7.49 21.70 -7.15
N SER A 213 -8.61 20.96 -7.02
CA SER A 213 -9.92 21.54 -6.64
C SER A 213 -9.98 21.98 -5.17
N PHE A 214 -9.16 21.37 -4.31
CA PHE A 214 -8.97 21.74 -2.91
C PHE A 214 -7.49 22.00 -2.69
N PRO A 215 -6.95 23.16 -3.11
CA PRO A 215 -5.51 23.46 -3.12
C PRO A 215 -4.85 23.48 -1.73
N ARG A 216 -5.61 23.17 -0.67
CA ARG A 216 -5.11 22.97 0.69
C ARG A 216 -5.14 21.51 1.13
N ALA A 217 -5.84 20.59 0.48
CA ALA A 217 -5.84 19.17 0.85
C ALA A 217 -4.58 18.48 0.33
N HIS A 218 -3.54 18.47 1.17
CA HIS A 218 -2.25 17.86 0.89
C HIS A 218 -2.01 16.67 1.81
N LEU A 219 -2.16 15.47 1.26
CA LEU A 219 -1.94 14.21 1.97
C LEU A 219 -0.53 13.72 1.69
N GLN A 220 0.14 13.26 2.74
CA GLN A 220 1.46 12.63 2.67
C GLN A 220 1.41 11.24 3.31
N PHE A 221 2.03 10.27 2.67
CA PHE A 221 2.25 8.93 3.20
C PHE A 221 3.72 8.59 3.01
N SER A 222 4.42 8.18 4.07
CA SER A 222 5.86 7.97 4.01
C SER A 222 6.26 6.59 4.50
N TRP A 223 7.27 6.02 3.85
CA TRP A 223 7.99 4.83 4.27
C TRP A 223 9.48 5.15 4.36
N GLU A 224 10.14 4.62 5.37
CA GLU A 224 11.56 4.88 5.63
C GLU A 224 12.26 3.57 5.96
N GLN A 225 13.45 3.35 5.39
CA GLN A 225 14.25 2.18 5.67
C GLN A 225 14.85 2.28 7.06
N ASP A 226 14.73 1.21 7.85
CA ASP A 226 15.36 1.13 9.17
C ASP A 226 16.86 0.87 9.00
N VAL A 227 17.65 1.94 9.11
CA VAL A 227 19.12 1.91 8.96
C VAL A 227 19.81 1.23 10.15
N SER A 228 19.06 0.84 11.19
CA SER A 228 19.59 0.24 12.42
C SER A 228 20.16 -1.18 12.27
N SER A 229 20.22 -1.72 11.04
CA SER A 229 20.62 -3.10 10.75
C SER A 229 21.87 -3.23 9.86
N ARG A 230 22.61 -2.14 9.61
CA ARG A 230 23.91 -2.19 8.90
C ARG A 230 25.08 -2.33 9.85
#